data_AF-A0A914GW63-F1
#
_entry.id   AF-A0A914GW63-F1
#
_cell.length_a   1.000
_cell.length_b   1.000
_cell.length_c   1.000
_cell.angle_alpha   90.00
_cell.angle_beta   90.00
_cell.angle_gamma   90.00
#
_symmetry.space_group_name_H-M   'P 1'
#
loop_
_entity.id
_entity.type
_entity.pdbx_description
1 polymer ?
#
loop_
_entity_poly.entity_id
_entity_poly.type
_entity_poly.pdbx_seq_one_letter_code
_entity_poly.pdbx_strand_id
1 'polypeptide(L)'
;MDFDPEHVKWQCCFCRIPTGLKFLGVVDCAVAVGVLLLGLHFIHVHATTDKEGYFFLFDLSLAAISLLFGFSSLLMIAGVQLHREKLLYPTVVLRVVLVIFVTVFGVSIGVVRPVFEEKAEVELSTQRRLKSSSEKRIVNQEEPSIALRLVFLMFIMVFISIVVFYTIFLVLRTIRFIKAHKRLQRRRSSFFLIGQIDPSLMHLKRPSQCSQTY
;
A
#
# COMPACT_ATOMS: atom_id res chain seq x y z
N MET A 1 -16.52 -13.37 -26.96
CA MET A 1 -16.39 -13.53 -25.49
C MET A 1 -17.20 -12.45 -24.80
N ASP A 2 -18.35 -12.83 -24.27
CA ASP A 2 -19.18 -11.96 -23.46
C ASP A 2 -18.50 -11.73 -22.11
N PHE A 3 -18.41 -10.48 -21.69
CA PHE A 3 -17.96 -10.18 -20.34
C PHE A 3 -19.07 -10.62 -19.39
N ASP A 4 -18.73 -11.46 -18.44
CA ASP A 4 -19.62 -11.82 -17.34
C ASP A 4 -19.04 -11.22 -16.05
N PRO A 5 -19.75 -10.28 -15.38
CA PRO A 5 -19.32 -9.70 -14.12
C PRO A 5 -19.32 -10.71 -12.96
N GLU A 6 -20.04 -11.82 -13.09
CA GLU A 6 -20.15 -12.89 -12.08
C GLU A 6 -19.10 -13.99 -12.26
N HIS A 7 -18.34 -13.94 -13.34
CA HIS A 7 -17.35 -14.95 -13.65
C HIS A 7 -16.27 -15.02 -12.55
N VAL A 8 -15.90 -16.24 -12.15
CA VAL A 8 -14.91 -16.56 -11.08
C VAL A 8 -13.59 -15.79 -11.22
N LYS A 9 -13.21 -15.47 -12.45
CA LYS A 9 -12.04 -14.62 -12.78
C LYS A 9 -12.06 -13.21 -12.16
N TRP A 10 -13.21 -12.74 -11.67
CA TRP A 10 -13.37 -11.44 -11.02
C TRP A 10 -13.57 -11.53 -9.50
N GLN A 11 -13.43 -12.74 -8.94
CA GLN A 11 -13.34 -12.97 -7.51
C GLN A 11 -11.85 -12.94 -7.12
N CYS A 12 -11.53 -12.30 -6.01
CA CYS A 12 -10.20 -12.29 -5.42
C CYS A 12 -10.35 -12.69 -3.95
N CYS A 13 -9.71 -13.81 -3.58
CA CYS A 13 -9.95 -14.48 -2.30
C CYS A 13 -11.46 -14.80 -2.14
N PHE A 14 -12.11 -14.23 -1.12
CA PHE A 14 -13.52 -14.50 -0.78
C PHE A 14 -14.48 -13.38 -1.22
N CYS A 15 -13.99 -12.33 -1.87
CA CYS A 15 -14.80 -11.16 -2.23
C CYS A 15 -14.71 -10.87 -3.73
N ARG A 16 -15.74 -10.21 -4.27
CA ARG A 16 -15.61 -9.56 -5.57
C ARG A 16 -14.50 -8.50 -5.50
N ILE A 17 -13.70 -8.41 -6.55
CA ILE A 17 -12.60 -7.45 -6.68
C ILE A 17 -12.95 -6.03 -6.15
N PRO A 18 -14.06 -5.37 -6.54
CA PRO A 18 -14.37 -4.03 -6.04
C PRO A 18 -14.66 -3.98 -4.54
N THR A 19 -15.29 -5.01 -3.96
CA THR A 19 -15.60 -5.07 -2.53
C THR A 19 -14.33 -5.33 -1.72
N GLY A 20 -13.50 -6.29 -2.16
CA GLY A 20 -12.21 -6.58 -1.54
C GLY A 20 -11.27 -5.37 -1.56
N LEU A 21 -11.25 -4.62 -2.68
CA LEU A 21 -10.41 -3.43 -2.80
C LEU A 21 -10.88 -2.27 -1.91
N LYS A 22 -12.19 -2.11 -1.69
CA LYS A 22 -12.71 -1.14 -0.71
C LYS A 22 -12.28 -1.48 0.71
N PHE A 23 -12.41 -2.74 1.10
CA PHE A 23 -11.98 -3.20 2.43
C PHE A 23 -10.47 -2.99 2.62
N LEU A 24 -9.67 -3.38 1.62
CA LEU A 24 -8.23 -3.13 1.62
C LEU A 24 -7.91 -1.64 1.76
N GLY A 25 -8.61 -0.77 1.03
CA GLY A 25 -8.44 0.68 1.15
C GLY A 25 -8.78 1.23 2.53
N VAL A 26 -9.82 0.71 3.20
CA VAL A 26 -10.18 1.11 4.56
C VAL A 26 -9.09 0.69 5.55
N VAL A 27 -8.57 -0.53 5.42
CA VAL A 27 -7.45 -1.00 6.24
C VAL A 27 -6.21 -0.15 6.00
N ASP A 28 -5.86 0.13 4.74
CA ASP A 28 -4.72 0.99 4.40
C ASP A 28 -4.88 2.40 5.01
N CYS A 29 -6.09 2.98 4.97
CA CYS A 29 -6.37 4.27 5.61
C CYS A 29 -6.22 4.21 7.13
N ALA A 30 -6.70 3.16 7.79
CA ALA A 30 -6.56 3.01 9.23
C ALA A 30 -5.08 2.90 9.64
N VAL A 31 -4.29 2.15 8.89
CA VAL A 31 -2.84 2.05 9.08
C VAL A 31 -2.17 3.40 8.87
N ALA A 32 -2.50 4.12 7.78
CA ALA A 32 -1.97 5.46 7.51
C ALA A 32 -2.26 6.43 8.66
N VAL A 33 -3.51 6.48 9.13
CA VAL A 33 -3.88 7.35 10.25
C VAL A 33 -3.11 6.99 11.52
N GLY A 34 -2.97 5.70 11.84
CA GLY A 34 -2.18 5.25 12.98
C GLY A 34 -0.71 5.69 12.90
N VAL A 35 -0.06 5.47 11.74
CA VAL A 35 1.33 5.90 11.51
C VAL A 35 1.46 7.42 11.55
N LEU A 36 0.48 8.16 11.04
CA LEU A 36 0.48 9.62 11.08
C LEU A 36 0.40 10.14 12.52
N LEU A 37 -0.49 9.59 13.35
CA LEU A 37 -0.62 9.96 14.76
C LEU A 37 0.67 9.67 15.54
N LEU A 38 1.30 8.52 15.29
CA LEU A 38 2.60 8.19 15.89
C LEU A 38 3.68 9.16 15.44
N GLY A 39 3.76 9.48 14.14
CA GLY A 39 4.71 10.45 13.61
C GLY A 39 4.54 11.83 14.24
N LEU A 40 3.30 12.31 14.36
CA LEU A 40 2.99 13.59 15.02
C LEU A 40 3.37 13.58 16.51
N HIS A 41 3.15 12.46 17.20
CA HIS A 41 3.58 12.28 18.59
C HIS A 41 5.11 12.36 18.71
N PHE A 42 5.87 11.68 17.85
CA PHE A 42 7.33 11.76 17.87
C PHE A 42 7.86 13.15 17.53
N ILE A 43 7.26 13.83 16.54
CA ILE A 43 7.58 15.24 16.23
C ILE A 43 7.39 16.12 17.47
N HIS A 44 6.29 15.94 18.19
CA HIS A 44 6.01 16.71 19.41
C HIS A 44 7.03 16.43 20.53
N VAL A 45 7.38 15.16 20.74
CA VAL A 45 8.40 14.76 21.72
C VAL A 45 9.79 15.29 21.35
N HIS A 46 10.18 15.24 20.07
CA HIS A 46 11.46 15.76 19.61
C HIS A 46 11.52 17.30 19.67
N ALA A 47 10.41 17.99 19.38
CA ALA A 47 10.32 19.44 19.52
C ALA A 47 10.50 19.92 20.98
N THR A 48 10.13 19.09 21.96
CA THR A 48 10.27 19.42 23.39
C THR A 48 11.62 19.01 23.98
N THR A 49 12.40 18.16 23.29
CA THR A 49 13.66 17.60 23.81
C THR A 49 14.93 18.15 23.15
N ASP A 50 14.81 19.12 22.24
CA ASP A 50 15.92 19.82 21.56
C ASP A 50 17.01 18.88 21.00
N LYS A 51 16.59 17.72 20.50
CA LYS A 51 17.48 16.73 19.87
C LYS A 51 17.65 17.04 18.38
N GLU A 52 18.88 16.89 17.90
CA GLU A 52 19.39 17.29 16.58
C GLU A 52 18.41 17.07 15.40
N GLY A 53 18.31 18.07 14.52
CA GLY A 53 17.30 18.19 13.45
C GLY A 53 17.22 17.04 12.43
N TYR A 54 18.17 16.10 12.43
CA TYR A 54 18.10 14.89 11.60
C TYR A 54 16.91 13.99 11.98
N PHE A 55 16.60 13.85 13.27
CA PHE A 55 15.45 13.06 13.71
C PHE A 55 14.12 13.74 13.34
N PHE A 56 14.07 15.07 13.43
CA PHE A 56 12.90 15.85 13.04
C PHE A 56 12.57 15.73 11.54
N LEU A 57 13.58 15.83 10.66
CA LEU A 57 13.41 15.65 9.22
C LEU A 57 12.91 14.25 8.87
N PHE A 58 13.39 13.23 9.61
CA PHE A 58 12.93 11.87 9.45
C PHE A 58 11.44 11.71 9.84
N ASP A 59 11.03 12.20 11.01
CA ASP A 59 9.63 12.09 11.44
C ASP A 59 8.68 12.89 10.53
N LEU A 60 9.12 14.05 10.05
CA LEU A 60 8.39 14.84 9.06
C LEU A 60 8.23 14.07 7.74
N SER A 61 9.29 13.39 7.28
CA SER A 61 9.22 12.54 6.09
C SER A 61 8.26 11.37 6.27
N LEU A 62 8.25 10.74 7.45
CA LEU A 62 7.35 9.65 7.79
C LEU A 62 5.88 10.11 7.80
N ALA A 63 5.61 11.28 8.37
CA ALA A 63 4.28 11.90 8.34
C ALA A 63 3.84 12.21 6.89
N ALA A 64 4.73 12.75 6.05
CA ALA A 64 4.43 13.03 4.65
C ALA A 64 4.13 11.77 3.82
N ILE A 65 4.93 10.70 3.99
CA ILE A 65 4.67 9.39 3.36
C ILE A 65 3.31 8.85 3.81
N SER A 66 3.01 8.94 5.11
CA SER A 66 1.75 8.46 5.65
C SER A 66 0.56 9.20 5.06
N LEU A 67 0.64 10.53 4.92
CA LEU A 67 -0.37 11.34 4.26
C LEU A 67 -0.56 10.94 2.78
N LEU A 68 0.53 10.78 2.04
CA LEU A 68 0.48 10.36 0.64
C LEU A 68 -0.11 8.94 0.49
N PHE A 69 0.23 8.03 1.39
CA PHE A 69 -0.31 6.67 1.42
C PHE A 69 -1.81 6.68 1.74
N GLY A 70 -2.24 7.46 2.74
CA GLY A 70 -3.65 7.67 3.07
C GLY A 70 -4.43 8.30 1.90
N PHE A 71 -3.88 9.33 1.26
CA PHE A 71 -4.49 9.98 0.09
C PHE A 71 -4.63 9.02 -1.09
N SER A 72 -3.60 8.20 -1.36
CA SER A 72 -3.67 7.13 -2.37
C SER A 72 -4.81 6.14 -2.09
N SER A 73 -4.96 5.73 -0.83
CA SER A 73 -6.01 4.80 -0.40
C SER A 73 -7.41 5.43 -0.48
N LEU A 74 -7.57 6.71 -0.15
CA LEU A 74 -8.82 7.45 -0.36
C LEU A 74 -9.19 7.53 -1.85
N LEU A 75 -8.23 7.86 -2.72
CA LEU A 75 -8.44 7.86 -4.17
C LEU A 75 -8.85 6.48 -4.70
N MET A 76 -8.27 5.41 -4.14
CA MET A 76 -8.65 4.04 -4.47
C MET A 76 -10.12 3.77 -4.14
N ILE A 77 -10.54 4.08 -2.91
CA ILE A 77 -11.92 3.90 -2.44
C ILE A 77 -12.88 4.72 -3.31
N ALA A 78 -12.59 6.00 -3.52
CA ALA A 78 -13.39 6.91 -4.33
C ALA A 78 -13.46 6.43 -5.80
N GLY A 79 -12.34 5.99 -6.37
CA GLY A 79 -12.26 5.47 -7.74
C GLY A 79 -13.14 4.24 -7.96
N VAL A 80 -13.21 3.34 -6.97
CA VAL A 80 -14.10 2.17 -6.99
C VAL A 80 -15.56 2.58 -6.80
N GLN A 81 -15.88 3.45 -5.84
CA GLN A 81 -17.25 3.89 -5.59
C GLN A 81 -17.86 4.61 -6.80
N LEU A 82 -17.14 5.58 -7.37
CA LEU A 82 -17.62 6.36 -8.51
C LEU A 82 -17.45 5.63 -9.85
N HIS A 83 -16.89 4.41 -9.87
CA HIS A 83 -16.59 3.64 -11.08
C HIS A 83 -15.81 4.46 -12.12
N ARG A 84 -14.97 5.40 -11.69
CA ARG A 84 -14.22 6.31 -12.57
C ARG A 84 -12.77 5.85 -12.69
N GLU A 85 -12.47 5.20 -13.80
CA GLU A 85 -11.11 4.77 -14.17
C GLU A 85 -10.06 5.89 -14.08
N LYS A 86 -10.43 7.14 -14.41
CA LYS A 86 -9.53 8.30 -14.31
C LYS A 86 -9.01 8.58 -12.90
N LEU A 87 -9.74 8.18 -11.85
CA LEU A 87 -9.31 8.36 -10.45
C LEU A 87 -8.40 7.22 -9.98
N LEU A 88 -8.45 6.06 -10.61
CA LEU A 88 -7.63 4.89 -10.25
C LEU A 88 -6.20 4.98 -10.80
N TYR A 89 -5.97 5.67 -11.92
CA TYR A 89 -4.60 5.86 -12.45
C TYR A 89 -3.70 6.67 -11.50
N PRO A 90 -4.14 7.83 -10.95
CA PRO A 90 -3.38 8.56 -9.94
C PRO A 90 -3.02 7.71 -8.72
N THR A 91 -3.91 6.82 -8.27
CA THR A 91 -3.63 5.88 -7.18
C THR A 91 -2.44 4.98 -7.49
N VAL A 92 -2.38 4.41 -8.70
CA VAL A 92 -1.25 3.55 -9.12
C VAL A 92 0.04 4.36 -9.14
N VAL A 93 0.02 5.56 -9.72
CA VAL A 93 1.19 6.43 -9.78
C VAL A 93 1.68 6.80 -8.38
N LEU A 94 0.78 7.21 -7.48
CA LEU A 94 1.15 7.50 -6.09
C LEU A 94 1.76 6.30 -5.39
N ARG A 95 1.19 5.10 -5.56
CA ARG A 95 1.74 3.88 -4.95
C ARG A 95 3.14 3.55 -5.48
N VAL A 96 3.38 3.72 -6.78
CA VAL A 96 4.71 3.51 -7.38
C VAL A 96 5.72 4.52 -6.84
N VAL A 97 5.36 5.81 -6.78
CA VAL A 97 6.22 6.86 -6.22
C VAL A 97 6.52 6.59 -4.74
N LEU A 98 5.52 6.14 -3.98
CA LEU A 98 5.70 5.76 -2.58
C LEU A 98 6.65 4.57 -2.41
N VAL A 99 6.58 3.56 -3.28
CA VAL A 99 7.54 2.44 -3.27
C VAL A 99 8.95 2.95 -3.50
N ILE A 100 9.16 3.77 -4.52
CA ILE A 100 10.49 4.34 -4.84
C ILE A 100 11.01 5.14 -3.65
N PHE A 101 10.15 5.94 -3.02
CA PHE A 101 10.53 6.70 -1.84
C PHE A 101 10.92 5.78 -0.68
N VAL A 102 10.07 4.81 -0.32
CA VAL A 102 10.34 3.89 0.80
C VAL A 102 11.57 3.02 0.55
N THR A 103 11.84 2.61 -0.69
CA THR A 103 13.05 1.84 -0.99
C THR A 103 14.29 2.69 -0.89
N VAL A 104 14.29 3.92 -1.44
CA VAL A 104 15.45 4.83 -1.36
C VAL A 104 15.72 5.20 0.09
N PHE A 105 14.71 5.68 0.82
CA PHE A 105 14.87 6.08 2.22
C PHE A 105 15.09 4.89 3.14
N GLY A 106 14.44 3.76 2.90
CA GLY A 106 14.60 2.53 3.69
C GLY A 106 16.02 1.97 3.60
N VAL A 107 16.62 1.98 2.40
CA VAL A 107 18.03 1.61 2.21
C VAL A 107 18.94 2.63 2.89
N SER A 108 18.69 3.93 2.74
CA SER A 108 19.49 4.97 3.42
C SER A 108 19.48 4.82 4.94
N ILE A 109 18.32 4.54 5.55
CA ILE A 109 18.20 4.36 7.00
C ILE A 109 18.87 3.07 7.47
N GLY A 110 18.70 1.97 6.72
CA GLY A 110 19.34 0.69 7.01
C GLY A 110 20.87 0.77 6.98
N VAL A 111 21.44 1.64 6.14
CA VAL A 111 22.89 1.85 6.04
C VAL A 111 23.41 2.89 7.04
N VAL A 112 22.62 3.91 7.39
CA VAL A 112 23.06 5.01 8.27
C VAL A 112 22.87 4.70 9.75
N ARG A 113 21.82 3.96 10.14
CA ARG A 113 21.60 3.58 11.54
C ARG A 113 22.68 2.71 12.20
N PRO A 114 23.35 1.73 11.53
CA PRO A 114 24.39 0.96 12.20
C PRO A 114 25.55 1.84 12.70
N VAL A 115 25.85 2.96 12.02
CA VAL A 115 26.96 3.85 12.39
C VAL A 115 26.64 4.71 13.62
N PHE A 116 25.37 5.13 13.79
CA PHE A 116 24.95 5.95 14.93
C PHE A 116 24.72 5.12 16.20
N GLU A 117 24.17 3.91 16.08
CA GLU A 117 24.08 2.98 17.22
C GLU A 117 25.47 2.52 17.66
N GLU A 118 26.39 2.25 16.74
CA GLU A 118 27.79 1.92 17.07
C GLU A 118 28.49 3.06 17.82
N LYS A 119 28.32 4.33 17.40
CA LYS A 119 28.88 5.48 18.14
C LYS A 119 28.24 5.69 19.52
N ALA A 120 26.91 5.59 19.62
CA ALA A 120 26.21 5.74 20.90
C ALA A 120 26.56 4.60 21.87
N GLU A 121 26.75 3.38 21.35
CA GLU A 121 27.15 2.21 22.13
C GLU A 121 28.64 2.26 22.52
N VAL A 122 29.52 2.81 21.67
CA VAL A 122 30.93 3.11 22.00
C VAL A 122 31.04 4.22 23.05
N GLU A 123 30.25 5.29 22.97
CA GLU A 123 30.23 6.34 24.01
C GLU A 123 29.66 5.83 25.35
N LEU A 124 28.57 5.06 25.31
CA LEU A 124 27.95 4.48 26.51
C LEU A 124 28.80 3.36 27.13
N SER A 125 29.58 2.62 26.33
CA SER A 125 30.53 1.61 26.82
C SER A 125 31.82 2.24 27.36
N THR A 126 32.27 3.35 26.80
CA THR A 126 33.41 4.13 27.34
C THR A 126 33.04 4.76 28.68
N GLN A 127 31.82 5.31 28.81
CA GLN A 127 31.30 5.82 30.08
C GLN A 127 31.06 4.71 31.12
N ARG A 128 30.61 3.51 30.69
CA ARG A 128 30.49 2.34 31.56
C ARG A 128 31.85 1.78 32.00
N ARG A 129 32.89 1.79 31.15
CA ARG A 129 34.25 1.34 31.52
C ARG A 129 34.90 2.22 32.59
N LEU A 130 34.68 3.55 32.57
CA LEU A 130 35.14 4.42 33.66
C LEU A 130 34.42 4.13 34.99
N LYS A 131 33.17 3.66 34.94
CA LYS A 131 32.38 3.32 36.13
C LYS A 131 32.60 1.88 36.62
N SER A 132 33.10 0.98 35.77
CA SER A 132 33.19 -0.46 36.04
C SER A 132 34.55 -0.95 36.56
N SER A 133 35.51 -0.06 36.87
CA SER A 133 36.75 -0.49 37.53
C SER A 133 36.54 -1.04 38.96
N SER A 134 35.31 -1.03 39.48
CA SER A 134 34.97 -1.48 40.83
C SER A 134 34.22 -2.81 40.92
N GLU A 135 33.86 -3.48 39.81
CA GLU A 135 33.11 -4.75 39.93
C GLU A 135 33.42 -5.74 38.79
N LYS A 136 34.17 -6.78 39.17
CA LYS A 136 34.53 -7.91 38.32
C LYS A 136 33.32 -8.82 38.09
N ARG A 137 33.19 -9.26 36.84
CA ARG A 137 32.50 -10.48 36.34
C ARG A 137 30.98 -10.50 36.49
N ILE A 138 30.28 -10.55 35.35
CA ILE A 138 29.25 -11.52 34.94
C ILE A 138 28.59 -10.94 33.66
N VAL A 139 28.17 -11.82 32.75
CA VAL A 139 27.53 -11.58 31.44
C VAL A 139 28.48 -11.39 30.25
N ASN A 140 29.07 -12.50 29.82
CA ASN A 140 29.34 -12.74 28.39
C ASN A 140 27.99 -13.05 27.72
N GLN A 141 27.34 -12.07 27.11
CA GLN A 141 26.31 -12.30 26.08
C GLN A 141 25.95 -10.99 25.38
N GLU A 142 25.61 -11.10 24.09
CA GLU A 142 24.94 -10.09 23.24
C GLU A 142 25.80 -9.21 22.31
N GLU A 143 26.70 -9.82 21.52
CA GLU A 143 27.11 -9.24 20.22
C GLU A 143 26.77 -10.10 18.97
N PRO A 144 25.57 -10.69 18.82
CA PRO A 144 25.07 -11.12 17.50
C PRO A 144 23.93 -10.24 16.95
N SER A 145 23.72 -9.04 17.49
CA SER A 145 22.43 -8.34 17.32
C SER A 145 22.32 -7.53 16.02
N ILE A 146 23.40 -6.92 15.51
CA ILE A 146 23.32 -5.96 14.39
C ILE A 146 23.12 -6.66 13.04
N ALA A 147 23.93 -7.68 12.74
CA ALA A 147 23.82 -8.42 11.48
C ALA A 147 22.48 -9.15 11.36
N LEU A 148 22.00 -9.75 12.46
CA LEU A 148 20.69 -10.40 12.51
C LEU A 148 19.54 -9.39 12.31
N ARG A 149 19.62 -8.21 12.93
CA ARG A 149 18.66 -7.11 12.72
C ARG A 149 18.66 -6.62 11.28
N LEU A 150 19.82 -6.46 10.66
CA LEU A 150 19.93 -6.08 9.23
C LEU A 150 19.29 -7.12 8.32
N VAL A 151 19.58 -8.40 8.55
CA VAL A 151 18.97 -9.50 7.78
C VAL A 151 17.46 -9.51 7.97
N PHE A 152 16.96 -9.37 9.20
CA PHE A 152 15.53 -9.32 9.49
C PHE A 152 14.84 -8.10 8.85
N LEU A 153 15.47 -6.93 8.89
CA LEU A 153 14.99 -5.72 8.22
C LEU A 153 14.94 -5.90 6.70
N MET A 154 15.95 -6.54 6.11
CA MET A 154 15.97 -6.85 4.69
C MET A 154 14.81 -7.79 4.31
N PHE A 155 14.55 -8.83 5.12
CA PHE A 155 13.39 -9.71 4.94
C PHE A 155 12.07 -8.92 5.02
N ILE A 156 11.91 -8.07 6.03
CA ILE A 156 10.71 -7.23 6.17
C ILE A 156 10.53 -6.32 4.95
N MET A 157 11.59 -5.67 4.48
CA MET A 157 11.52 -4.80 3.29
C MET A 157 11.09 -5.58 2.05
N VAL A 158 11.57 -6.81 1.88
CA VAL A 158 11.14 -7.71 0.80
C VAL A 158 9.65 -8.04 0.94
N PHE A 159 9.17 -8.43 2.13
CA PHE A 159 7.74 -8.71 2.34
C PHE A 159 6.85 -7.49 2.07
N ILE A 160 7.24 -6.31 2.56
CA ILE A 160 6.53 -5.06 2.29
C ILE A 160 6.49 -4.80 0.78
N SER A 161 7.60 -4.99 0.07
CA SER A 161 7.63 -4.81 -1.38
C SER A 161 6.64 -5.73 -2.10
N ILE A 162 6.59 -7.02 -1.73
CA ILE A 162 5.65 -8.00 -2.30
C ILE A 162 4.21 -7.56 -2.06
N VAL A 163 3.87 -7.16 -0.82
CA VAL A 163 2.53 -6.69 -0.48
C VAL A 163 2.17 -5.46 -1.32
N VAL A 164 3.07 -4.48 -1.44
CA VAL A 164 2.78 -3.27 -2.22
C VAL A 164 2.63 -3.58 -3.70
N PHE A 165 3.50 -4.40 -4.31
CA PHE A 165 3.34 -4.87 -5.69
C PHE A 165 2.00 -5.59 -5.90
N TYR A 166 1.60 -6.42 -4.94
CA TYR A 166 0.31 -7.09 -4.96
C TYR A 166 -0.84 -6.08 -4.93
N THR A 167 -0.78 -5.03 -4.10
CA THR A 167 -1.81 -3.98 -4.10
C THR A 167 -1.90 -3.24 -5.44
N ILE A 168 -0.76 -2.92 -6.06
CA ILE A 168 -0.72 -2.30 -7.40
C ILE A 168 -1.36 -3.22 -8.44
N PHE A 169 -1.05 -4.52 -8.39
CA PHE A 169 -1.64 -5.51 -9.28
C PHE A 169 -3.17 -5.58 -9.12
N LEU A 170 -3.69 -5.57 -7.88
CA LEU A 170 -5.14 -5.55 -7.62
C LEU A 170 -5.81 -4.29 -8.16
N VAL A 171 -5.19 -3.12 -8.01
CA VAL A 171 -5.71 -1.86 -8.57
C VAL A 171 -5.76 -1.94 -10.10
N LEU A 172 -4.70 -2.41 -10.76
CA LEU A 172 -4.68 -2.60 -12.21
C LEU A 172 -5.75 -3.58 -12.70
N ARG A 173 -5.93 -4.70 -11.99
CA ARG A 173 -6.99 -5.67 -12.28
C ARG A 173 -8.38 -5.04 -12.15
N THR A 174 -8.56 -4.16 -11.18
CA THR A 174 -9.81 -3.42 -10.96
C THR A 174 -10.08 -2.40 -12.07
N ILE A 175 -9.05 -1.70 -12.57
CA ILE A 175 -9.18 -0.81 -13.73
C ILE A 175 -9.67 -1.60 -14.95
N ARG A 176 -9.09 -2.78 -15.21
CA ARG A 176 -9.52 -3.66 -16.32
C ARG A 176 -10.97 -4.12 -16.14
N PHE A 177 -11.36 -4.48 -14.92
CA PHE A 177 -12.74 -4.85 -14.59
C PHE A 177 -13.72 -3.70 -14.88
N ILE A 178 -13.43 -2.49 -14.38
CA ILE A 178 -14.28 -1.30 -14.57
C ILE A 178 -14.38 -0.93 -16.05
N LYS A 179 -13.27 -0.98 -16.80
CA LYS A 179 -13.25 -0.69 -18.24
C LYS A 179 -14.13 -1.65 -19.02
N ALA A 180 -14.06 -2.93 -18.70
CA ALA A 180 -14.88 -3.96 -19.33
C ALA A 180 -16.37 -3.85 -18.92
N HIS A 181 -16.65 -3.55 -17.65
CA HIS A 181 -18.00 -3.28 -17.16
C HIS A 181 -18.64 -2.06 -17.85
N LYS A 182 -17.90 -0.95 -17.99
CA LYS A 182 -18.38 0.22 -18.75
C LYS A 182 -18.65 -0.10 -20.21
N ARG A 183 -17.81 -0.92 -20.84
CA ARG A 183 -18.01 -1.36 -22.23
C ARG A 183 -19.32 -2.15 -22.36
N LEU A 184 -19.62 -3.02 -21.41
CA LEU A 184 -20.92 -3.70 -21.36
C LEU A 184 -22.08 -2.76 -21.14
N GLN A 185 -21.96 -1.84 -20.19
CA GLN A 185 -23.03 -0.91 -19.86
C GLN A 185 -23.39 -0.05 -21.08
N ARG A 186 -22.38 0.41 -21.84
CA ARG A 186 -22.59 1.09 -23.13
C ARG A 186 -23.34 0.22 -24.14
N ARG A 187 -22.97 -1.07 -24.26
CA ARG A 187 -23.70 -1.99 -25.15
C ARG A 187 -25.16 -2.13 -24.73
N ARG A 188 -25.43 -2.34 -23.44
CA ARG A 188 -26.81 -2.45 -22.92
C ARG A 188 -27.62 -1.16 -23.11
N SER A 189 -27.02 0.01 -22.88
CA SER A 189 -27.70 1.29 -23.10
C SER A 189 -28.01 1.53 -24.58
N SER A 190 -27.11 1.15 -25.48
CA SER A 190 -27.37 1.19 -26.92
C SER A 190 -28.51 0.25 -27.33
N PHE A 191 -28.56 -0.97 -26.79
CA PHE A 191 -29.67 -1.90 -27.04
C PHE A 191 -31.02 -1.37 -26.53
N PHE A 192 -31.03 -0.79 -25.32
CA PHE A 192 -32.25 -0.20 -24.76
C PHE A 192 -32.76 0.98 -25.60
N LEU A 193 -31.87 1.87 -26.03
CA LEU A 193 -32.22 3.00 -26.90
C LEU A 193 -32.80 2.53 -28.24
N ILE A 194 -32.19 1.51 -28.86
CA ILE A 194 -32.70 0.92 -30.12
C ILE A 194 -34.09 0.34 -29.91
N GLY A 195 -34.33 -0.37 -28.80
CA GLY A 195 -35.66 -0.92 -28.52
C GLY A 195 -36.71 0.12 -28.12
N GLN A 196 -36.33 1.34 -27.74
CA GLN A 196 -37.27 2.47 -27.61
C GLN A 196 -37.62 3.11 -28.95
N ILE A 197 -36.71 3.09 -29.92
CA ILE A 197 -36.91 3.65 -31.25
C ILE A 197 -37.75 2.70 -32.13
N ASP A 198 -37.54 1.39 -31.99
CA ASP A 198 -38.29 0.37 -32.71
C ASP A 198 -38.63 -0.83 -31.81
N PRO A 199 -39.86 -0.88 -31.24
CA PRO A 199 -40.26 -1.95 -30.33
C PRO A 199 -40.38 -3.32 -31.04
N SER A 200 -40.48 -3.35 -32.38
CA SER A 200 -40.51 -4.59 -33.16
C SER A 200 -39.14 -5.31 -33.21
N LEU A 201 -38.07 -4.55 -33.00
CA LEU A 201 -36.68 -5.03 -33.04
C LEU A 201 -36.25 -5.73 -31.73
N MET A 202 -36.96 -5.53 -30.62
CA MET A 202 -36.71 -6.26 -29.35
C MET A 202 -37.11 -7.74 -29.42
N HIS A 203 -38.03 -8.11 -30.31
CA HIS A 203 -38.43 -9.50 -30.54
C HIS A 203 -37.47 -10.26 -31.47
N LEU A 204 -36.73 -9.54 -32.32
CA LEU A 204 -35.69 -10.14 -33.14
C LEU A 204 -34.37 -10.19 -32.36
N LYS A 205 -34.05 -11.39 -31.88
CA LYS A 205 -32.68 -11.89 -31.65
C LYS A 205 -32.07 -11.58 -30.28
N ARG A 206 -32.40 -12.43 -29.30
CA ARG A 206 -31.39 -12.94 -28.36
C ARG A 206 -30.37 -13.79 -29.14
N PRO A 207 -29.07 -13.43 -29.20
CA PRO A 207 -28.06 -14.28 -29.84
C PRO A 207 -27.70 -15.52 -29.02
N SER A 208 -28.32 -15.74 -27.86
CA SER A 208 -27.96 -16.81 -26.91
C SER A 208 -28.70 -18.15 -27.14
N GLN A 209 -29.42 -18.31 -28.26
CA GLN A 209 -30.16 -19.55 -28.55
C GLN A 209 -29.79 -20.20 -29.90
N CYS A 210 -28.77 -19.70 -30.61
CA CYS A 210 -28.39 -20.24 -31.92
C CYS A 210 -27.19 -21.20 -31.84
N SER A 211 -27.20 -22.12 -30.87
CA SER A 211 -26.19 -23.17 -30.77
C SER A 211 -26.73 -24.44 -30.10
N GLN A 212 -27.88 -24.93 -30.53
CA GLN A 212 -28.31 -26.31 -30.33
C GLN A 212 -29.27 -26.70 -31.45
N THR A 213 -28.75 -26.93 -32.66
CA THR A 213 -29.35 -27.85 -33.63
C THR A 213 -28.30 -28.22 -34.67
N TYR A 214 -28.25 -29.53 -34.94
CA TYR A 214 -27.33 -30.32 -35.77
C TYR A 214 -26.00 -30.70 -35.12
#